data_AF-A0A7Y6UIG3-F1
#
_entry.id   AF-A0A7Y6UIG3-F1
#
_cell.length_a   1.000
_cell.length_b   1.000
_cell.length_c   1.000
_cell.angle_alpha   90.00
_cell.angle_beta   90.00
_cell.angle_gamma   90.00
#
_symmetry.space_group_name_H-M   'P 1'
#
loop_
_entity.id
_entity.type
_entity.pdbx_description
1 polymer ?
#
loop_
_entity_poly.entity_id
_entity_poly.type
_entity_poly.pdbx_seq_one_letter_code
_entity_poly.pdbx_strand_id
1 'polypeptide(L)'
;MPSITIAGRDNDSTVQGMIDRCRVVHRAGTLDELRGVLEVMPATPGATLDLVGHSTKPARLLRLDQTVIDMFDQNVSVFFQRLADDGVLARIGVVSLRLLGCETASRPPGKRTIQRLARVLRLPVYGTTKPIMKSHYTAEGFNPAFAHLLRESAQLG
;
A
#
# COMPACT_ATOMS: atom_id res chain seq x y z
N MET A 1 15.90 0.63 -2.80
CA MET A 1 14.93 -0.12 -3.63
C MET A 1 14.04 0.90 -4.29
N PRO A 2 13.80 0.81 -5.61
CA PRO A 2 12.87 1.70 -6.28
C PRO A 2 11.48 1.56 -5.65
N SER A 3 10.74 2.66 -5.56
CA SER A 3 9.36 2.66 -5.08
C SER A 3 8.40 3.07 -6.19
N ILE A 4 7.26 2.41 -6.24
CA ILE A 4 6.12 2.80 -7.05
C ILE A 4 5.03 3.27 -6.11
N THR A 5 4.75 4.57 -6.10
CA THR A 5 3.77 5.17 -5.19
C THR A 5 2.42 5.35 -5.87
N ILE A 6 1.38 4.71 -5.31
CA ILE A 6 -0.02 4.90 -5.68
C ILE A 6 -0.77 5.47 -4.48
N ALA A 7 -1.36 6.64 -4.63
CA ALA A 7 -2.09 7.31 -3.57
C ALA A 7 -3.59 7.38 -3.86
N GLY A 8 -4.40 7.40 -2.80
CA GLY A 8 -5.80 7.78 -2.89
C GLY A 8 -5.99 9.15 -3.56
N ARG A 9 -7.16 9.39 -4.14
CA ARG A 9 -7.53 10.70 -4.72
C ARG A 9 -7.94 11.74 -3.67
N ASP A 10 -8.06 11.33 -2.42
CA ASP A 10 -8.52 12.19 -1.32
C ASP A 10 -7.65 13.46 -1.22
N ASN A 11 -8.31 14.62 -1.13
CA ASN A 11 -7.67 15.94 -1.10
C ASN A 11 -7.30 16.38 0.33
N ASP A 12 -7.30 15.46 1.29
CA ASP A 12 -6.82 15.74 2.64
C ASP A 12 -5.38 16.24 2.58
N SER A 13 -5.18 17.45 3.12
CA SER A 13 -3.89 18.15 3.18
C SER A 13 -2.73 17.29 3.72
N THR A 14 -3.03 16.27 4.54
CA THR A 14 -2.05 15.36 5.12
C THR A 14 -1.50 14.39 4.09
N VAL A 15 -2.38 13.71 3.34
CA VAL A 15 -1.96 12.78 2.27
C VAL A 15 -1.39 13.59 1.11
N GLN A 16 -1.99 14.73 0.78
CA GLN A 16 -1.48 15.64 -0.24
C GLN A 16 -0.07 16.14 0.10
N GLY A 17 0.20 16.53 1.35
CA GLY A 17 1.53 16.95 1.76
C GLY A 17 2.59 15.84 1.70
N MET A 18 2.21 14.57 1.83
CA MET A 18 3.13 13.42 1.67
C MET A 18 3.51 13.23 0.20
N ILE A 19 2.52 13.21 -0.67
CA ILE A 19 2.69 12.94 -2.11
C ILE A 19 3.27 14.13 -2.88
N ASP A 20 3.08 15.37 -2.42
CA ASP A 20 3.74 16.57 -2.97
C ASP A 20 5.27 16.48 -2.89
N ARG A 21 5.79 15.63 -2.00
CA ARG A 21 7.23 15.39 -1.89
C ARG A 21 7.74 14.37 -2.90
N CYS A 22 6.87 13.54 -3.45
CA CYS A 22 7.22 12.48 -4.38
C CYS A 22 7.21 13.00 -5.82
N ARG A 23 8.23 12.65 -6.61
CA ARG A 23 8.35 13.09 -8.01
C ARG A 23 7.34 12.41 -8.93
N VAL A 24 7.05 11.13 -8.67
CA VAL A 24 6.13 10.31 -9.47
C VAL A 24 5.13 9.66 -8.53
N VAL A 25 3.85 10.00 -8.70
CA VAL A 25 2.73 9.46 -7.92
C VAL A 25 1.60 9.14 -8.86
N HIS A 26 1.11 7.90 -8.81
CA HIS A 26 -0.10 7.50 -9.49
C HIS A 26 -1.30 7.64 -8.55
N ARG A 27 -2.50 7.76 -9.10
CA ARG A 27 -3.73 7.95 -8.33
C ARG A 27 -4.71 6.82 -8.57
N ALA A 28 -5.27 6.28 -7.50
CA ALA A 28 -6.37 5.32 -7.54
C ALA A 28 -7.21 5.44 -6.25
N GLY A 29 -8.52 5.64 -6.41
CA GLY A 29 -9.50 5.64 -5.32
C GLY A 29 -10.45 4.44 -5.33
N THR A 30 -10.48 3.69 -6.44
CA THR A 30 -11.24 2.44 -6.58
C THR A 30 -10.33 1.25 -6.88
N LEU A 31 -10.83 0.03 -6.70
CA LEU A 31 -10.11 -1.19 -7.11
C LEU A 31 -9.86 -1.21 -8.64
N ASP A 32 -10.84 -0.80 -9.44
CA ASP A 32 -10.70 -0.77 -10.90
C ASP A 32 -9.64 0.25 -11.35
N GLU A 33 -9.61 1.43 -10.72
CA GLU A 33 -8.55 2.41 -10.97
C GLU A 33 -7.17 1.87 -10.56
N LEU A 34 -7.08 1.19 -9.41
CA LEU A 34 -5.84 0.59 -8.95
C LEU A 34 -5.32 -0.45 -9.96
N ARG A 35 -6.21 -1.32 -10.46
CA ARG A 35 -5.85 -2.28 -11.52
C ARG A 35 -5.41 -1.58 -12.80
N GLY A 36 -6.16 -0.59 -13.26
CA GLY A 36 -5.82 0.17 -14.47
C GLY A 36 -4.43 0.81 -14.39
N VAL A 37 -4.08 1.40 -13.24
CA VAL A 37 -2.73 1.94 -13.01
C VAL A 37 -1.66 0.84 -13.06
N LEU A 38 -1.88 -0.27 -12.37
CA LEU A 38 -0.91 -1.37 -12.30
C LEU A 38 -0.69 -2.04 -13.66
N GLU A 39 -1.72 -2.14 -14.50
CA GLU A 39 -1.66 -2.83 -15.79
C GLU A 39 -0.83 -2.09 -16.85
N VAL A 40 -0.83 -0.76 -16.82
CA VAL A 40 -0.10 0.08 -17.77
C VAL A 40 1.31 0.45 -17.28
N MET A 41 1.68 0.02 -16.08
CA MET A 41 2.93 0.43 -15.45
C MET A 41 4.13 -0.30 -16.09
N PRO A 42 5.23 0.41 -16.40
CA PRO A 42 6.41 -0.24 -16.91
C PRO A 42 7.05 -1.13 -15.85
N ALA A 43 7.75 -2.17 -16.32
CA ALA A 43 8.52 -3.04 -15.43
C ALA A 43 9.60 -2.24 -14.69
N THR A 44 9.59 -2.35 -13.36
CA THR A 44 10.56 -1.74 -12.47
C THR A 44 11.12 -2.85 -11.57
N PRO A 45 12.16 -3.58 -12.00
CA PRO A 45 12.68 -4.73 -11.27
C PRO A 45 13.08 -4.40 -9.83
N GLY A 46 12.63 -5.23 -8.88
CA GLY A 46 12.96 -5.07 -7.47
C GLY A 46 12.22 -3.92 -6.79
N ALA A 47 11.10 -3.46 -7.34
CA ALA A 47 10.32 -2.37 -6.80
C ALA A 47 9.53 -2.75 -5.55
N THR A 48 9.34 -1.78 -4.67
CA THR A 48 8.29 -1.82 -3.66
C THR A 48 7.07 -1.03 -4.14
N LEU A 49 5.89 -1.64 -4.05
CA LEU A 49 4.63 -0.95 -4.25
C LEU A 49 4.20 -0.25 -2.95
N ASP A 50 4.13 1.07 -2.95
CA ASP A 50 3.66 1.89 -1.83
C ASP A 50 2.21 2.32 -2.10
N LEU A 51 1.25 1.77 -1.33
CA LEU A 51 -0.14 2.23 -1.33
C LEU A 51 -0.33 3.26 -0.22
N VAL A 52 -0.62 4.51 -0.58
CA VAL A 52 -0.68 5.66 0.34
C VAL A 52 -2.10 6.15 0.53
N GLY A 53 -2.54 6.26 1.78
CA GLY A 53 -3.89 6.74 2.09
C GLY A 53 -4.15 6.88 3.58
N HIS A 54 -5.42 7.09 3.93
CA HIS A 54 -5.82 7.18 5.33
C HIS A 54 -5.92 5.80 5.96
N SER A 55 -5.87 5.73 7.29
CA SER A 55 -6.36 4.54 7.99
C SER A 55 -7.76 4.78 8.53
N THR A 56 -8.63 3.77 8.40
CA THR A 56 -9.97 3.81 8.97
C THR A 56 -9.94 3.79 10.49
N LYS A 57 -10.97 4.33 11.14
CA LYS A 57 -11.20 4.18 12.58
C LYS A 57 -12.41 3.25 12.79
N PRO A 58 -12.41 2.35 13.79
CA PRO A 58 -11.32 2.03 14.72
C PRO A 58 -10.35 0.95 14.18
N ALA A 59 -10.65 0.33 13.04
CA ALA A 59 -9.96 -0.88 12.56
C ALA A 59 -8.52 -0.66 12.06
N ARG A 60 -8.14 0.59 11.75
CA ARG A 60 -6.84 0.98 11.18
C ARG A 60 -6.51 0.26 9.87
N LEU A 61 -7.51 0.06 9.01
CA LEU A 61 -7.30 -0.48 7.66
C LEU A 61 -6.92 0.65 6.72
N LEU A 62 -6.03 0.39 5.75
CA LEU A 62 -5.71 1.38 4.72
C LEU A 62 -6.96 1.67 3.89
N ARG A 63 -7.24 2.95 3.64
CA ARG A 63 -8.29 3.44 2.75
C ARG A 63 -7.66 4.27 1.64
N LEU A 64 -7.80 3.80 0.41
CA LEU A 64 -7.52 4.56 -0.81
C LEU A 64 -8.83 5.25 -1.22
N ASP A 65 -9.05 6.47 -0.75
CA ASP A 65 -10.27 7.25 -1.01
C ASP A 65 -11.58 6.48 -0.69
N GLN A 66 -12.24 5.88 -1.67
CA GLN A 66 -13.48 5.12 -1.49
C GLN A 66 -13.23 3.64 -1.11
N THR A 67 -12.02 3.14 -1.32
CA THR A 67 -11.70 1.72 -1.16
C THR A 67 -10.97 1.47 0.15
N VAL A 68 -11.60 0.72 1.06
CA VAL A 68 -10.91 0.17 2.23
C VAL A 68 -10.24 -1.15 1.83
N ILE A 69 -8.94 -1.27 2.06
CA ILE A 69 -8.20 -2.51 1.86
C ILE A 69 -8.46 -3.42 3.06
N ASP A 70 -9.48 -4.26 2.94
CA ASP A 70 -9.83 -5.30 3.91
C ASP A 70 -9.88 -6.67 3.22
N MET A 71 -8.98 -7.59 3.56
CA MET A 71 -8.98 -8.93 2.94
C MET A 71 -10.10 -9.86 3.43
N PHE A 72 -10.95 -9.39 4.34
CA PHE A 72 -12.19 -10.09 4.72
C PHE A 72 -13.40 -9.59 3.93
N ASP A 73 -13.26 -8.49 3.19
CA ASP A 73 -14.20 -8.10 2.15
C ASP A 73 -13.99 -8.99 0.92
N GLN A 74 -15.10 -9.52 0.38
CA GLN A 74 -15.04 -10.45 -0.74
C GLN A 74 -14.54 -9.77 -2.02
N ASN A 75 -14.95 -8.53 -2.29
CA ASN A 75 -14.53 -7.80 -3.49
C ASN A 75 -13.03 -7.51 -3.46
N VAL A 76 -12.52 -7.07 -2.29
CA VAL A 76 -11.09 -6.80 -2.10
C VAL A 76 -10.27 -8.08 -2.19
N SER A 77 -10.71 -9.16 -1.56
CA SER A 77 -9.98 -10.43 -1.60
C SER A 77 -9.95 -11.05 -3.00
N VAL A 78 -11.06 -11.04 -3.73
CA VAL A 78 -11.13 -11.49 -5.13
C VAL A 78 -10.25 -10.62 -6.03
N PHE A 79 -10.22 -9.30 -5.79
CA PHE A 79 -9.37 -8.39 -6.54
C PHE A 79 -7.88 -8.75 -6.40
N PHE A 80 -7.37 -8.88 -5.18
CA PHE A 80 -5.95 -9.21 -4.98
C PHE A 80 -5.61 -10.63 -5.40
N GLN A 81 -6.56 -11.57 -5.33
CA GLN A 81 -6.39 -12.92 -5.88
C GLN A 81 -6.20 -12.85 -7.40
N ARG A 82 -7.05 -12.09 -8.12
CA ARG A 82 -6.90 -11.90 -9.57
C ARG A 82 -5.59 -11.22 -9.94
N LEU A 83 -5.15 -10.20 -9.19
CA LEU A 83 -3.84 -9.59 -9.42
C LEU A 83 -2.68 -10.58 -9.29
N ALA A 84 -2.78 -11.53 -8.36
CA ALA A 84 -1.79 -12.59 -8.18
C ALA A 84 -1.86 -13.61 -9.31
N ASP A 85 -3.06 -14.08 -9.66
CA ASP A 85 -3.28 -15.08 -10.71
C ASP A 85 -2.84 -14.57 -12.09
N ASP A 86 -3.13 -13.30 -12.39
CA ASP A 86 -2.73 -12.61 -13.62
C ASP A 86 -1.24 -12.23 -13.62
N GLY A 87 -0.51 -12.45 -12.52
CA GLY A 87 0.92 -12.16 -12.39
C GLY A 87 1.26 -10.68 -12.52
N VAL A 88 0.31 -9.77 -12.28
CA VAL A 88 0.46 -8.32 -12.56
C VAL A 88 1.65 -7.73 -11.82
N LEU A 89 1.76 -8.01 -10.51
CA LEU A 89 2.85 -7.47 -9.68
C LEU A 89 4.22 -8.02 -10.09
N ALA A 90 4.30 -9.30 -10.46
CA ALA A 90 5.52 -9.93 -10.94
C ALA A 90 5.97 -9.32 -12.27
N ARG A 91 5.03 -9.09 -13.21
CA ARG A 91 5.30 -8.47 -14.51
C ARG A 91 5.90 -7.07 -14.38
N ILE A 92 5.42 -6.29 -13.41
CA ILE A 92 5.95 -4.95 -13.15
C ILE A 92 7.19 -4.95 -12.23
N GLY A 93 7.68 -6.11 -11.80
CA GLY A 93 8.90 -6.25 -11.00
C GLY A 93 8.74 -5.93 -9.51
N VAL A 94 7.51 -5.92 -8.98
CA VAL A 94 7.24 -5.65 -7.56
C VAL A 94 7.59 -6.86 -6.71
N VAL A 95 8.42 -6.63 -5.69
CA VAL A 95 8.90 -7.65 -4.74
C VAL A 95 8.38 -7.47 -3.32
N SER A 96 7.74 -6.32 -3.02
CA SER A 96 7.10 -6.07 -1.73
C SER A 96 6.00 -5.02 -1.84
N LEU A 97 5.08 -5.01 -0.89
CA LEU A 97 3.95 -4.08 -0.79
C LEU A 97 3.96 -3.37 0.57
N ARG A 98 3.75 -2.06 0.61
CA ARG A 98 3.56 -1.31 1.86
C ARG A 98 2.18 -0.64 1.88
N LEU A 99 1.46 -0.83 2.97
CA LEU A 99 0.19 -0.17 3.27
C LEU A 99 0.45 1.07 4.13
N LEU A 100 0.74 2.20 3.47
CA LEU A 100 1.14 3.45 4.09
C LEU A 100 -0.08 4.30 4.45
N GLY A 101 -0.70 3.94 5.57
CA GLY A 101 -1.65 4.76 6.32
C GLY A 101 -1.20 4.87 7.77
N CYS A 102 -1.93 5.58 8.63
CA CYS A 102 -1.54 5.67 10.04
C CYS A 102 -1.81 4.35 10.78
N GLU A 103 -0.78 3.75 11.36
CA GLU A 103 -0.90 2.61 12.28
C GLU A 103 -1.58 1.35 11.68
N THR A 104 -1.38 1.06 10.39
CA THR A 104 -2.06 -0.04 9.67
C THR A 104 -1.72 -1.45 10.17
N ALA A 105 -0.60 -1.59 10.88
CA ALA A 105 -0.16 -2.82 11.54
C ALA A 105 -0.39 -2.84 13.06
N SER A 106 -1.09 -1.84 13.62
CA SER A 106 -1.25 -1.70 15.08
C SER A 106 -2.43 -2.47 15.67
N ARG A 107 -3.48 -2.72 14.87
CA ARG A 107 -4.73 -3.33 15.35
C ARG A 107 -4.99 -4.70 14.71
N PRO A 108 -5.69 -5.62 15.41
CA PRO A 108 -5.93 -6.97 14.89
C PRO A 108 -6.54 -7.03 13.47
N PRO A 109 -7.53 -6.21 13.09
CA PRO A 109 -8.04 -6.23 11.71
C PRO A 109 -6.96 -5.89 10.67
N GLY A 110 -6.24 -4.79 10.86
CA GLY A 110 -5.12 -4.41 9.98
C GLY A 110 -4.04 -5.48 9.88
N LYS A 111 -3.65 -6.08 11.00
CA LYS A 111 -2.67 -7.17 11.00
C LYS A 111 -3.12 -8.38 10.18
N ARG A 112 -4.36 -8.83 10.37
CA ARG A 112 -4.92 -9.97 9.63
C ARG A 112 -5.02 -9.68 8.14
N THR A 113 -5.41 -8.47 7.76
CA THR A 113 -5.41 -8.01 6.36
C THR A 113 -4.02 -8.09 5.74
N ILE A 114 -2.99 -7.58 6.43
CA ILE A 114 -1.59 -7.62 5.97
C ILE A 114 -1.12 -9.07 5.79
N GLN A 115 -1.38 -9.93 6.78
CA GLN A 115 -1.02 -11.35 6.71
C GLN A 115 -1.71 -12.06 5.53
N ARG A 116 -3.01 -11.77 5.30
CA ARG A 116 -3.77 -12.40 4.21
C ARG A 116 -3.33 -11.89 2.84
N LEU A 117 -3.03 -10.60 2.70
CA LEU A 117 -2.41 -10.05 1.49
C LEU A 117 -1.08 -10.75 1.18
N ALA A 118 -0.21 -10.90 2.18
CA ALA A 118 1.10 -11.53 1.97
C ALA A 118 0.97 -12.99 1.48
N ARG A 119 -0.01 -13.74 2.01
CA ARG A 119 -0.30 -15.11 1.57
C ARG A 119 -0.83 -15.16 0.13
N VAL A 120 -1.76 -14.26 -0.22
CA VAL A 120 -2.37 -14.21 -1.55
C VAL A 120 -1.35 -13.77 -2.61
N LEU A 121 -0.65 -12.67 -2.34
CA LEU A 121 0.31 -12.08 -3.28
C LEU A 121 1.67 -12.79 -3.29
N ARG A 122 1.93 -13.68 -2.32
CA ARG A 122 3.20 -14.39 -2.13
C ARG A 122 4.43 -13.48 -2.09
N LEU A 123 4.26 -12.31 -1.47
CA LEU A 123 5.33 -11.34 -1.26
C LEU A 123 5.24 -10.71 0.14
N PRO A 124 6.34 -10.14 0.67
CA PRO A 124 6.32 -9.38 1.91
C PRO A 124 5.35 -8.20 1.82
N VAL A 125 4.46 -8.10 2.80
CA VAL A 125 3.53 -6.97 2.95
C VAL A 125 3.82 -6.29 4.27
N TYR A 126 3.97 -4.97 4.22
CA TYR A 126 4.30 -4.14 5.37
C TYR A 126 3.11 -3.24 5.72
N GLY A 127 2.87 -3.06 7.00
CA GLY A 127 2.03 -1.97 7.52
C GLY A 127 2.82 -1.05 8.43
N THR A 128 2.23 0.06 8.85
CA THR A 128 2.85 1.05 9.72
C THR A 128 2.46 0.81 11.18
N THR A 129 3.38 1.09 12.10
CA THR A 129 3.15 0.93 13.55
C THR A 129 2.87 2.26 14.26
N LYS A 130 3.14 3.38 13.58
CA LYS A 130 2.95 4.75 14.08
C LYS A 130 2.28 5.60 13.00
N PRO A 131 1.77 6.79 13.37
CA PRO A 131 1.37 7.79 12.38
C PRO A 131 2.51 8.10 11.41
N ILE A 132 2.16 8.20 10.13
CA ILE A 132 3.07 8.65 9.07
C ILE A 132 2.85 10.15 8.82
N MET A 133 3.91 10.87 8.49
CA MET A 133 3.92 12.32 8.30
C MET A 133 4.65 12.66 6.99
N LYS A 134 4.47 13.89 6.48
CA LYS A 134 5.16 14.32 5.25
C LYS A 134 6.68 14.15 5.31
N SER A 135 7.29 14.35 6.48
CA SER A 135 8.74 14.22 6.69
C SER A 135 9.28 12.81 6.42
N HIS A 136 8.40 11.80 6.39
CA HIS A 136 8.76 10.41 6.09
C HIS A 136 8.83 10.12 4.57
N TYR A 137 8.65 11.13 3.71
CA TYR A 137 8.68 11.00 2.26
C TYR A 137 9.80 11.84 1.62
N THR A 138 10.34 11.35 0.51
CA THR A 138 11.27 12.06 -0.38
C THR A 138 10.73 12.08 -1.81
N ALA A 139 11.50 12.66 -2.73
CA ALA A 139 11.24 12.61 -4.18
C ALA A 139 11.05 11.18 -4.72
N GLU A 140 11.61 10.18 -4.05
CA GLU A 140 11.54 8.78 -4.47
C GLU A 140 10.46 7.96 -3.77
N GLY A 141 9.60 8.57 -2.94
CA GLY A 141 8.56 7.87 -2.19
C GLY A 141 8.86 7.81 -0.69
N PHE A 142 8.44 6.72 -0.03
CA PHE A 142 8.69 6.55 1.40
C PHE A 142 10.19 6.43 1.70
N ASN A 143 10.67 7.26 2.62
CA ASN A 143 12.08 7.39 2.93
C ASN A 143 12.58 6.16 3.72
N PRO A 144 13.59 5.41 3.21
CA PRO A 144 14.13 4.23 3.88
C PRO A 144 14.66 4.48 5.30
N ALA A 145 15.06 5.71 5.65
CA ALA A 145 15.46 6.06 7.02
C ALA A 145 14.35 5.79 8.07
N PHE A 146 13.09 5.76 7.63
CA PHE A 146 11.93 5.49 8.46
C PHE A 146 11.40 4.05 8.35
N ALA A 147 12.20 3.12 7.82
CA ALA A 147 11.83 1.70 7.74
C ALA A 147 11.47 1.09 9.11
N HIS A 148 12.01 1.64 10.21
CA HIS A 148 11.67 1.26 11.58
C HIS A 148 10.19 1.50 11.96
N LEU A 149 9.45 2.31 11.18
CA LEU A 149 8.01 2.49 11.34
C LEU A 149 7.19 1.35 10.74
N LEU A 150 7.81 0.53 9.88
CA LEU A 150 7.17 -0.56 9.17
C LEU A 150 7.23 -1.85 9.97
N ARG A 151 6.21 -2.68 9.78
CA ARG A 151 6.15 -4.04 10.31
C ARG A 151 5.72 -4.98 9.21
N GLU A 152 6.55 -5.99 8.95
CA GLU A 152 6.29 -7.01 7.95
C GLU A 152 5.24 -8.01 8.42
N SER A 153 4.47 -8.58 7.49
CA SER A 153 3.48 -9.63 7.73
C SER A 153 4.01 -10.80 8.56
N ALA A 154 5.24 -11.26 8.33
CA ALA A 154 5.87 -12.35 9.08
C ALA A 154 6.16 -12.01 10.56
N GLN A 155 6.19 -10.71 10.89
CA GLN A 155 6.46 -10.21 12.24
C GLN A 155 5.17 -9.84 12.99
N LEU A 156 4.00 -10.08 12.38
CA LEU A 156 2.71 -9.83 13.00
C LEU A 156 2.31 -11.08 13.77
N GLY A 157 2.33 -10.97 15.11
CA GLY A 157 1.60 -11.85 16.02
C GLY A 157 0.13 -11.50 16.07
#